data_AF-A0A661IRE2-F1
#
_entry.id   AF-A0A661IRE2-F1
#
_cell.length_a   1.000
_cell.length_b   1.000
_cell.length_c   1.000
_cell.angle_alpha   90.00
_cell.angle_beta   90.00
_cell.angle_gamma   90.00
#
_symmetry.space_group_name_H-M   'P 1'
#
loop_
_entity.id
_entity.type
_entity.pdbx_description
1 polymer ?
#
loop_
_entity_poly.entity_id
_entity_poly.type
_entity_poly.pdbx_seq_one_letter_code
_entity_poly.pdbx_strand_id
1 'polypeptide(L)'
;MEALTPYREIVEEIKAKGSDTFKLCYQCGLCDAVCPWNEFTTFSMRRLLRESAFGFVQIEKETIWRCTTCGRCWKWCPRGVDQIGMNVALRRLATEYGVLPQAVKPVRTAIGSITSQGNPLREDRAARARWSEGLGVKTFEPGTDYLYFPCCYTCYDQRLMKVSRATVKVLDHIGLDFGILGEEVNCCGESVRKIGEEEVYKGLVKGNLKAFVDAEVKRVIVSSPHCYYTMKNEYPDFGLHIPVLSIVEVLYQALKEGRLRPKNPYPRKVIYHDPCYLGRHSGLYDEPREL
;
A
#
# COMPACT_ATOMS: atom_id res chain seq x y z
N MET A 1 -8.69 33.86 -25.32
CA MET A 1 -8.83 32.48 -24.81
C MET A 1 -7.82 31.66 -25.59
N GLU A 2 -6.76 31.20 -24.94
CA GLU A 2 -5.70 30.44 -25.61
C GLU A 2 -6.28 29.06 -25.99
N ALA A 3 -6.21 28.68 -27.26
CA ALA A 3 -6.68 27.39 -27.71
C ALA A 3 -5.71 26.32 -27.22
N LEU A 4 -6.11 25.53 -26.21
CA LEU A 4 -5.34 24.39 -25.75
C LEU A 4 -5.59 23.20 -26.68
N THR A 5 -4.53 22.65 -27.25
CA THR A 5 -4.60 21.40 -28.03
C THR A 5 -4.61 20.22 -27.06
N PRO A 6 -5.61 19.32 -27.13
CA PRO A 6 -5.67 18.16 -26.24
C PRO A 6 -4.56 17.14 -26.57
N TYR A 7 -3.89 16.65 -25.54
CA TYR A 7 -2.91 15.56 -25.66
C TYR A 7 -3.63 14.22 -25.72
N ARG A 8 -3.84 13.69 -26.94
CA ARG A 8 -4.55 12.41 -27.16
C ARG A 8 -3.85 11.23 -26.50
N GLU A 9 -2.53 11.25 -26.47
CA GLU A 9 -1.67 10.24 -25.84
C GLU A 9 -2.01 10.05 -24.35
N ILE A 10 -2.32 11.13 -23.63
CA ILE A 10 -2.73 11.06 -22.21
C ILE A 10 -4.01 10.23 -22.06
N VAL A 11 -5.00 10.45 -22.95
CA VAL A 11 -6.29 9.76 -22.89
C VAL A 11 -6.13 8.27 -23.22
N GLU A 12 -5.29 7.94 -24.20
CA GLU A 12 -4.98 6.57 -24.58
C GLU A 12 -4.23 5.84 -23.47
N GLU A 13 -3.27 6.50 -22.82
CA GLU A 13 -2.51 5.92 -21.72
C GLU A 13 -3.38 5.63 -20.49
N ILE A 14 -4.28 6.55 -20.12
CA ILE A 14 -5.22 6.32 -19.01
C ILE A 14 -6.13 5.12 -19.30
N LYS A 15 -6.55 4.94 -20.56
CA LYS A 15 -7.35 3.77 -20.97
C LYS A 15 -6.52 2.49 -20.92
N ALA A 16 -5.31 2.50 -21.48
CA ALA A 16 -4.40 1.36 -21.50
C ALA A 16 -4.03 0.91 -20.08
N LYS A 17 -3.86 1.86 -19.16
CA LYS A 17 -3.54 1.61 -17.75
C LYS A 17 -4.77 1.34 -16.86
N GLY A 18 -5.92 1.02 -17.45
CA GLY A 18 -7.03 0.34 -16.78
C GLY A 18 -8.14 1.22 -16.21
N SER A 19 -8.18 2.53 -16.50
CA SER A 19 -9.16 3.43 -15.88
C SER A 19 -10.15 4.05 -16.89
N ASP A 20 -10.83 3.27 -17.74
CA ASP A 20 -11.86 3.85 -18.64
C ASP A 20 -13.13 4.33 -17.90
N THR A 21 -13.21 4.06 -16.60
CA THR A 21 -14.34 4.43 -15.74
C THR A 21 -14.51 5.95 -15.59
N PHE A 22 -13.50 6.78 -15.93
CA PHE A 22 -13.66 8.24 -15.92
C PHE A 22 -14.79 8.72 -16.83
N LYS A 23 -15.11 7.97 -17.90
CA LYS A 23 -16.24 8.26 -18.81
C LYS A 23 -17.60 8.21 -18.12
N LEU A 24 -17.71 7.50 -17.00
CA LEU A 24 -18.94 7.39 -16.23
C LEU A 24 -19.23 8.66 -15.40
N CYS A 25 -18.28 9.59 -15.32
CA CYS A 25 -18.37 10.77 -14.48
C CYS A 25 -19.34 11.83 -15.03
N TYR A 26 -20.46 12.06 -14.34
CA TYR A 26 -21.42 13.13 -14.63
C TYR A 26 -21.18 14.44 -13.85
N GLN A 27 -19.99 14.61 -13.27
CA GLN A 27 -19.54 15.88 -12.67
C GLN A 27 -20.28 16.35 -11.39
N CYS A 28 -20.86 15.43 -10.61
CA CYS A 28 -21.58 15.76 -9.36
C CYS A 28 -20.76 16.55 -8.32
N GLY A 29 -19.42 16.43 -8.32
CA GLY A 29 -18.54 17.15 -7.39
C GLY A 29 -18.41 16.53 -6.01
N LEU A 30 -19.04 15.38 -5.73
CA LEU A 30 -18.91 14.69 -4.44
C LEU A 30 -17.45 14.39 -4.09
N CYS A 31 -16.63 14.01 -5.08
CA CYS A 31 -15.20 13.73 -4.87
C CYS A 31 -14.42 14.94 -4.32
N ASP A 32 -14.83 16.17 -4.63
CA ASP A 32 -14.23 17.39 -4.09
C ASP A 32 -14.79 17.67 -2.69
N ALA A 33 -16.11 17.54 -2.53
CA ALA A 33 -16.80 17.80 -1.25
C ALA A 33 -16.34 16.88 -0.12
N VAL A 34 -16.05 15.60 -0.42
CA VAL A 34 -15.57 14.64 0.59
C VAL A 34 -14.05 14.61 0.73
N CYS A 35 -13.30 15.38 -0.06
CA CYS A 35 -11.86 15.34 -0.01
C CYS A 35 -11.34 16.03 1.27
N PRO A 36 -10.64 15.32 2.18
CA PRO A 36 -10.14 15.95 3.41
C PRO A 36 -9.04 16.99 3.11
N TRP A 37 -8.39 16.91 1.95
CA TRP A 37 -7.40 17.91 1.55
C TRP A 37 -8.00 19.30 1.36
N ASN A 38 -9.30 19.39 1.03
CA ASN A 38 -9.97 20.67 0.84
C ASN A 38 -10.20 21.45 2.14
N GLU A 39 -9.92 20.85 3.30
CA GLU A 39 -9.87 21.56 4.58
C GLU A 39 -8.56 22.35 4.75
N PHE A 40 -7.49 21.97 4.05
CA PHE A 40 -6.13 22.50 4.25
C PHE A 40 -5.52 23.13 3.00
N THR A 41 -6.02 22.80 1.81
CA THR A 41 -5.51 23.30 0.53
C THR A 41 -6.59 23.23 -0.55
N THR A 42 -6.33 23.81 -1.73
CA THR A 42 -7.25 23.71 -2.86
C THR A 42 -6.93 22.48 -3.71
N PHE A 43 -7.80 21.48 -3.76
CA PHE A 43 -7.64 20.32 -4.62
C PHE A 43 -8.98 19.86 -5.20
N SER A 44 -9.08 19.80 -6.54
CA SER A 44 -10.28 19.32 -7.21
C SER A 44 -9.98 18.04 -7.98
N MET A 45 -10.41 16.92 -7.42
CA MET A 45 -10.41 15.63 -8.10
C MET A 45 -11.38 15.63 -9.28
N ARG A 46 -12.52 16.32 -9.16
CA ARG A 46 -13.47 16.49 -10.28
C ARG A 46 -12.81 17.18 -11.47
N ARG A 47 -12.14 18.30 -11.23
CA ARG A 47 -11.41 19.04 -12.26
C ARG A 47 -10.33 18.17 -12.89
N LEU A 48 -9.56 17.47 -12.07
CA LEU A 48 -8.52 16.57 -12.55
C LEU A 48 -9.10 15.49 -13.48
N LEU A 49 -10.17 14.81 -13.07
CA LEU A 49 -10.90 13.85 -13.91
C LEU A 49 -11.36 14.45 -15.24
N ARG A 50 -11.93 15.66 -15.19
CA ARG A 50 -12.45 16.34 -16.38
C ARG A 50 -11.30 16.69 -17.32
N GLU A 51 -10.24 17.32 -16.82
CA GLU A 51 -9.05 17.66 -17.62
C GLU A 51 -8.43 16.41 -18.24
N SER A 52 -8.31 15.31 -17.47
CA SER A 52 -7.82 14.03 -17.97
C SER A 52 -8.68 13.45 -19.09
N ALA A 53 -10.02 13.50 -18.96
CA ALA A 53 -10.94 12.97 -19.97
C ALA A 53 -10.83 13.67 -21.33
N PHE A 54 -10.40 14.94 -21.36
CA PHE A 54 -10.17 15.70 -22.59
C PHE A 54 -8.69 15.82 -22.97
N GLY A 55 -7.76 15.22 -22.21
CA GLY A 55 -6.32 15.35 -22.48
C GLY A 55 -5.77 16.76 -22.21
N PHE A 56 -6.38 17.52 -21.30
CA PHE A 56 -5.92 18.85 -20.88
C PHE A 56 -5.16 18.86 -19.54
N VAL A 57 -5.03 17.70 -18.91
CA VAL A 57 -4.31 17.58 -17.64
C VAL A 57 -2.82 17.86 -17.86
N GLN A 58 -2.25 18.65 -16.95
CA GLN A 58 -0.82 19.00 -16.97
C GLN A 58 -0.10 18.12 -15.96
N ILE A 59 0.63 17.12 -16.48
CA ILE A 59 1.29 16.09 -15.67
C ILE A 59 2.51 16.64 -14.90
N GLU A 60 3.02 17.79 -15.31
CA GLU A 60 4.12 18.53 -14.68
C GLU A 60 3.68 19.25 -13.39
N LYS A 61 2.37 19.45 -13.20
CA LYS A 61 1.84 20.21 -12.07
C LYS A 61 1.69 19.36 -10.81
N GLU A 62 1.82 20.04 -9.67
CA GLU A 62 1.67 19.43 -8.34
C GLU A 62 0.28 18.80 -8.09
N THR A 63 -0.73 19.17 -8.88
CA THR A 63 -2.11 18.71 -8.71
C THR A 63 -2.24 17.18 -8.71
N ILE A 64 -1.54 16.46 -9.59
CA ILE A 64 -1.62 14.98 -9.64
C ILE A 64 -0.99 14.33 -8.39
N TRP A 65 -0.07 15.03 -7.73
CA TRP A 65 0.65 14.55 -6.54
C TRP A 65 -0.12 14.80 -5.23
N ARG A 66 -1.06 15.75 -5.23
CA ARG A 66 -1.90 16.08 -4.04
C ARG A 66 -2.82 14.94 -3.61
N CYS A 67 -3.23 14.07 -4.53
CA CYS A 67 -4.08 12.92 -4.19
C CYS A 67 -3.34 11.94 -3.26
N THR A 68 -3.81 11.74 -2.04
CA THR A 68 -3.17 10.78 -1.10
C THR A 68 -3.60 9.33 -1.33
N THR A 69 -4.31 9.05 -2.44
CA THR A 69 -4.86 7.72 -2.79
C THR A 69 -5.71 7.09 -1.68
N CYS A 70 -6.29 7.91 -0.80
CA CYS A 70 -6.95 7.42 0.41
C CYS A 70 -8.32 6.76 0.17
N GLY A 71 -8.88 6.86 -1.05
CA GLY A 71 -10.12 6.20 -1.46
C GLY A 71 -11.43 6.78 -0.94
N ARG A 72 -11.40 7.94 -0.27
CA ARG A 72 -12.65 8.58 0.21
C ARG A 72 -13.55 9.02 -0.94
N CYS A 73 -12.99 9.68 -1.96
CA CYS A 73 -13.77 10.08 -3.15
C CYS A 73 -14.33 8.89 -3.94
N TRP A 74 -13.57 7.80 -4.04
CA TRP A 74 -13.97 6.57 -4.70
C TRP A 74 -15.17 5.90 -4.03
N LYS A 75 -15.11 5.71 -2.71
CA LYS A 75 -16.20 5.12 -1.93
C LYS A 75 -17.53 5.89 -2.03
N TRP A 76 -17.46 7.20 -2.24
CA TRP A 76 -18.62 8.09 -2.36
C TRP A 76 -19.07 8.33 -3.81
N CYS A 77 -18.42 7.70 -4.79
CA CYS A 77 -18.76 7.93 -6.20
C CYS A 77 -20.03 7.17 -6.58
N PRO A 78 -21.13 7.85 -6.97
CA PRO A 78 -22.40 7.19 -7.32
C PRO A 78 -22.35 6.43 -8.66
N ARG A 79 -21.22 6.50 -9.38
CA ARG A 79 -21.01 5.87 -10.69
C ARG A 79 -19.88 4.85 -10.70
N GLY A 80 -19.22 4.64 -9.56
CA GLY A 80 -18.06 3.75 -9.49
C GLY A 80 -16.88 4.20 -10.37
N VAL A 81 -16.70 5.52 -10.57
CA VAL A 81 -15.51 6.03 -11.26
C VAL A 81 -14.28 5.73 -10.40
N ASP A 82 -13.25 5.12 -10.98
CA ASP A 82 -11.98 4.86 -10.31
C ASP A 82 -11.06 6.09 -10.40
N GLN A 83 -11.26 7.05 -9.50
CA GLN A 83 -10.44 8.26 -9.48
C GLN A 83 -8.99 7.98 -9.07
N ILE A 84 -8.76 6.91 -8.29
CA ILE A 84 -7.43 6.59 -7.78
C ILE A 84 -6.60 5.97 -8.88
N GLY A 85 -7.14 4.97 -9.59
CA GLY A 85 -6.49 4.32 -10.73
C GLY A 85 -6.17 5.34 -11.82
N MET A 86 -7.11 6.21 -12.18
CA MET A 86 -6.85 7.30 -13.11
C MET A 86 -5.68 8.18 -12.65
N ASN A 87 -5.69 8.66 -11.40
CA ASN A 87 -4.63 9.54 -10.91
C ASN A 87 -3.27 8.83 -10.86
N VAL A 88 -3.22 7.55 -10.50
CA VAL A 88 -1.97 6.75 -10.55
C VAL A 88 -1.51 6.56 -12.00
N ALA A 89 -2.42 6.37 -12.96
CA ALA A 89 -2.06 6.31 -14.39
C ALA A 89 -1.41 7.61 -14.87
N LEU A 90 -1.94 8.78 -14.47
CA LEU A 90 -1.32 10.07 -14.76
C LEU A 90 0.08 10.19 -14.15
N ARG A 91 0.27 9.71 -12.92
CA ARG A 91 1.57 9.71 -12.26
C ARG A 91 2.56 8.82 -12.98
N ARG A 92 2.14 7.64 -13.44
CA ARG A 92 2.99 6.74 -14.24
C ARG A 92 3.46 7.42 -15.52
N LEU A 93 2.56 8.12 -16.22
CA LEU A 93 2.93 8.91 -17.40
C LEU A 93 3.92 10.03 -17.02
N ALA A 94 3.65 10.75 -15.92
CA ALA A 94 4.56 11.80 -15.44
C ALA A 94 5.97 11.25 -15.14
N THR A 95 6.07 10.11 -14.44
CA THR A 95 7.35 9.48 -14.11
C THR A 95 8.09 8.95 -15.33
N GLU A 96 7.40 8.48 -16.36
CA GLU A 96 8.02 8.09 -17.64
C GLU A 96 8.74 9.26 -18.32
N TYR A 97 8.21 10.48 -18.17
CA TYR A 97 8.87 11.73 -18.59
C TYR A 97 9.83 12.31 -17.53
N GLY A 98 10.14 11.57 -16.46
CA GLY A 98 11.05 12.00 -15.40
C GLY A 98 10.51 13.06 -14.44
N VAL A 99 9.20 13.34 -14.51
CA VAL A 99 8.48 14.25 -13.62
C VAL A 99 8.18 13.55 -12.31
N LEU A 100 8.62 14.15 -11.21
CA LEU A 100 8.42 13.66 -9.85
C LEU A 100 7.85 14.78 -8.96
N PRO A 101 7.20 14.44 -7.83
CA PRO A 101 6.64 15.44 -6.92
C PRO A 101 7.75 16.34 -6.35
N GLN A 102 7.71 17.63 -6.71
CA GLN A 102 8.74 18.59 -6.29
C GLN A 102 8.67 18.90 -4.79
N ALA A 103 7.47 18.83 -4.21
CA ALA A 103 7.26 19.06 -2.79
C ALA A 103 7.91 17.98 -1.90
N VAL A 104 8.12 16.77 -2.44
CA VAL A 104 8.70 15.64 -1.71
C VAL A 104 10.18 15.51 -2.04
N LYS A 105 11.00 16.36 -1.41
CA LYS A 105 12.46 16.40 -1.62
C LYS A 105 13.16 15.02 -1.63
N PRO A 106 12.85 14.07 -0.72
CA PRO A 106 13.56 12.79 -0.69
C PRO A 106 13.06 11.77 -1.72
N VAL A 107 12.12 12.09 -2.63
CA VAL A 107 11.49 11.08 -3.52
C VAL A 107 12.52 10.34 -4.38
N ARG A 108 13.45 11.05 -5.03
CA ARG A 108 14.50 10.44 -5.86
C ARG A 108 15.42 9.55 -5.02
N THR A 109 15.80 10.02 -3.84
CA THR A 109 16.64 9.25 -2.90
C THR A 109 15.93 7.99 -2.40
N ALA A 110 14.63 8.08 -2.11
CA ALA A 110 13.83 6.94 -1.68
C ALA A 110 13.68 5.91 -2.80
N ILE A 111 13.42 6.35 -4.04
CA ILE A 111 13.40 5.46 -5.21
C ILE A 111 14.74 4.77 -5.38
N GLY A 112 15.86 5.52 -5.38
CA GLY A 112 17.20 4.95 -5.52
C GLY A 112 17.55 3.96 -4.40
N SER A 113 17.12 4.25 -3.16
CA SER A 113 17.28 3.34 -2.02
C SER A 113 16.46 2.06 -2.19
N ILE A 114 15.21 2.17 -2.65
CA ILE A 114 14.36 1.01 -2.90
C ILE A 114 14.96 0.13 -4.00
N THR A 115 15.46 0.73 -5.08
CA THR A 115 16.08 0.02 -6.19
C THR A 115 17.37 -0.70 -5.78
N SER A 116 18.21 -0.07 -4.95
CA SER A 116 19.53 -0.62 -4.57
C SER A 116 19.51 -1.51 -3.33
N GLN A 117 18.75 -1.13 -2.30
CA GLN A 117 18.73 -1.80 -0.98
C GLN A 117 17.42 -2.54 -0.70
N GLY A 118 16.44 -2.49 -1.60
CA GLY A 118 15.13 -3.09 -1.40
C GLY A 118 14.29 -2.39 -0.32
N ASN A 119 14.69 -1.21 0.17
CA ASN A 119 13.97 -0.48 1.22
C ASN A 119 14.10 1.05 1.05
N PRO A 120 13.12 1.85 1.52
CA PRO A 120 13.13 3.31 1.34
C PRO A 120 14.02 4.09 2.32
N LEU A 121 14.67 3.43 3.28
CA LEU A 121 15.29 4.07 4.44
C LEU A 121 16.82 4.19 4.33
N ARG A 122 17.42 3.74 3.21
CA ARG A 122 18.87 3.67 2.98
C ARG A 122 19.61 2.80 4.00
N GLU A 123 18.90 1.85 4.59
CA GLU A 123 19.49 0.87 5.49
C GLU A 123 20.03 -0.31 4.69
N ASP A 124 21.03 -0.97 5.25
CA ASP A 124 21.58 -2.21 4.72
C ASP A 124 20.50 -3.30 4.65
N ARG A 125 20.43 -4.02 3.54
CA ARG A 125 19.51 -5.15 3.35
C ARG A 125 19.69 -6.20 4.45
N ALA A 126 20.92 -6.48 4.87
CA ALA A 126 21.23 -7.45 5.92
C ALA A 126 20.63 -7.06 7.29
N ALA A 127 20.37 -5.76 7.52
CA ALA A 127 19.76 -5.29 8.76
C ALA A 127 18.26 -5.60 8.87
N ARG A 128 17.63 -6.14 7.82
CA ARG A 128 16.17 -6.32 7.77
C ARG A 128 15.59 -7.18 8.89
N ALA A 129 16.35 -8.16 9.38
CA ALA A 129 15.93 -9.06 10.44
C ALA A 129 16.32 -8.59 11.85
N ARG A 130 17.09 -7.50 11.99
CA ARG A 130 17.63 -7.00 13.27
C ARG A 130 16.54 -6.78 14.33
N TRP A 131 15.34 -6.35 13.93
CA TRP A 131 14.22 -6.16 14.84
C TRP A 131 13.81 -7.44 15.60
N SER A 132 14.17 -8.62 15.11
CA SER A 132 13.79 -9.93 15.68
C SER A 132 14.78 -10.48 16.71
N GLU A 133 15.94 -9.83 16.89
CA GLU A 133 17.00 -10.27 17.80
C GLU A 133 16.48 -10.45 19.24
N GLY A 134 16.83 -11.59 19.86
CA GLY A 134 16.42 -11.93 21.23
C GLY A 134 14.94 -12.33 21.38
N LEU A 135 14.20 -12.56 20.28
CA LEU A 135 12.81 -13.03 20.33
C LEU A 135 12.63 -14.49 19.89
N GLY A 136 13.70 -15.17 19.43
CA GLY A 136 13.61 -16.55 18.96
C GLY A 136 12.77 -16.73 17.68
N VAL A 137 12.56 -15.66 16.91
CA VAL A 137 11.85 -15.73 15.63
C VAL A 137 12.68 -16.55 14.66
N LYS A 138 12.06 -17.58 14.07
CA LYS A 138 12.73 -18.50 13.14
C LYS A 138 12.83 -17.89 11.74
N THR A 139 13.89 -18.26 11.03
CA THR A 139 13.93 -18.13 9.57
C THR A 139 12.83 -19.02 8.98
N PHE A 140 12.16 -18.54 7.94
CA PHE A 140 11.14 -19.33 7.25
C PHE A 140 11.80 -20.48 6.49
N GLU A 141 11.28 -21.70 6.69
CA GLU A 141 11.74 -22.93 6.01
C GLU A 141 10.55 -23.63 5.34
N PRO A 142 10.76 -24.39 4.25
CA PRO A 142 9.71 -25.20 3.64
C PRO A 142 9.01 -26.09 4.67
N GLY A 143 7.69 -26.00 4.73
CA GLY A 143 6.87 -26.67 5.75
C GLY A 143 6.36 -25.75 6.85
N THR A 144 6.94 -24.55 7.02
CA THR A 144 6.40 -23.50 7.91
C THR A 144 5.04 -23.00 7.39
N ASP A 145 4.04 -22.88 8.25
CA ASP A 145 2.67 -22.55 7.81
C ASP A 145 2.51 -21.10 7.30
N TYR A 146 3.14 -20.13 7.97
CA TYR A 146 2.97 -18.71 7.67
C TYR A 146 4.29 -17.94 7.52
N LEU A 147 4.43 -17.22 6.41
CA LEU A 147 5.45 -16.19 6.29
C LEU A 147 4.96 -14.91 6.97
N TYR A 148 5.67 -14.42 7.98
CA TYR A 148 5.43 -13.08 8.51
C TYR A 148 6.24 -12.03 7.74
N PHE A 149 5.55 -11.08 7.11
CA PHE A 149 6.12 -9.95 6.38
C PHE A 149 5.78 -8.62 7.11
N PRO A 150 6.72 -8.03 7.89
CA PRO A 150 6.41 -6.92 8.79
C PRO A 150 6.08 -5.59 8.09
N CYS A 151 6.70 -5.31 6.93
CA CYS A 151 6.92 -4.00 6.28
C CYS A 151 8.32 -3.42 6.56
N CYS A 152 8.81 -2.54 5.68
CA CYS A 152 10.11 -1.88 5.81
C CYS A 152 10.21 -1.02 7.08
N TYR A 153 9.19 -0.20 7.38
CA TYR A 153 9.24 0.71 8.52
C TYR A 153 9.41 -0.02 9.85
N THR A 154 8.69 -1.13 10.04
CA THR A 154 8.80 -1.95 11.25
C THR A 154 10.03 -2.85 11.29
N CYS A 155 10.78 -2.95 10.18
CA CYS A 155 12.07 -3.64 10.14
C CYS A 155 13.25 -2.70 10.41
N TYR A 156 13.15 -1.43 10.03
CA TYR A 156 14.31 -0.52 9.95
C TYR A 156 14.17 0.74 10.82
N ASP A 157 12.97 1.33 10.99
CA ASP A 157 12.81 2.49 11.87
C ASP A 157 12.82 2.02 13.33
N GLN A 158 13.85 2.43 14.07
CA GLN A 158 14.06 2.04 15.48
C GLN A 158 12.84 2.30 16.38
N ARG A 159 12.06 3.36 16.09
CA ARG A 159 10.86 3.71 16.87
C ARG A 159 9.70 2.76 16.60
N LEU A 160 9.69 2.13 15.41
CA LEU A 160 8.62 1.27 14.92
C LEU A 160 8.95 -0.22 15.02
N MET A 161 10.22 -0.61 15.24
CA MET A 161 10.60 -2.00 15.51
C MET A 161 9.82 -2.62 16.68
N LYS A 162 9.42 -1.81 17.67
CA LYS A 162 8.56 -2.29 18.77
C LYS A 162 7.23 -2.90 18.29
N VAL A 163 6.73 -2.48 17.12
CA VAL A 163 5.49 -3.01 16.54
C VAL A 163 5.71 -4.43 16.03
N SER A 164 6.73 -4.68 15.21
CA SER A 164 7.04 -6.03 14.72
C SER A 164 7.39 -6.98 15.86
N ARG A 165 8.13 -6.50 16.86
CA ARG A 165 8.42 -7.24 18.11
C ARG A 165 7.17 -7.58 18.90
N ALA A 166 6.20 -6.66 18.99
CA ALA A 166 4.92 -6.95 19.65
C ALA A 166 4.07 -7.93 18.83
N THR A 167 4.03 -7.78 17.51
CA THR A 167 3.29 -8.70 16.62
C THR A 167 3.75 -10.13 16.80
N VAL A 168 5.06 -10.41 16.73
CA VAL A 168 5.54 -11.81 16.86
C VAL A 168 5.29 -12.40 18.23
N LYS A 169 5.32 -11.60 19.30
CA LYS A 169 4.95 -12.08 20.64
C LYS A 169 3.49 -12.51 20.70
N VAL A 170 2.60 -11.80 20.02
CA VAL A 170 1.19 -12.18 19.95
C VAL A 170 1.01 -13.43 19.06
N LEU A 171 1.70 -13.50 17.92
CA LEU A 171 1.66 -14.69 17.06
C LEU A 171 2.17 -15.96 17.77
N ASP A 172 3.25 -15.84 18.53
CA ASP A 172 3.79 -16.91 19.38
C ASP A 172 2.80 -17.29 20.49
N HIS A 173 2.21 -16.29 21.17
CA HIS A 173 1.22 -16.52 22.22
C HIS A 173 -0.02 -17.29 21.75
N ILE A 174 -0.48 -17.07 20.51
CA ILE A 174 -1.62 -17.80 19.92
C ILE A 174 -1.21 -19.14 19.29
N GLY A 175 0.05 -19.54 19.45
CA GLY A 175 0.60 -20.83 18.99
C GLY A 175 0.70 -20.96 17.48
N LEU A 176 0.91 -19.86 16.75
CA LEU A 176 1.01 -19.91 15.29
C LEU A 176 2.41 -20.37 14.86
N ASP A 177 2.48 -21.28 13.87
CA ASP A 177 3.75 -21.64 13.23
C ASP A 177 4.10 -20.62 12.13
N PHE A 178 5.13 -19.81 12.36
CA PHE A 178 5.53 -18.76 11.43
C PHE A 178 7.05 -18.56 11.38
N GLY A 179 7.53 -18.02 10.26
CA GLY A 179 8.92 -17.63 10.06
C GLY A 179 9.04 -16.31 9.28
N ILE A 180 10.27 -15.82 9.16
CA ILE A 180 10.60 -14.61 8.38
C ILE A 180 11.65 -14.92 7.33
N LEU A 181 11.60 -14.23 6.19
CA LEU A 181 12.60 -14.35 5.12
C LEU A 181 13.76 -13.34 5.22
N GLY A 182 13.75 -12.48 6.24
CA GLY A 182 14.84 -11.54 6.48
C GLY A 182 15.20 -10.71 5.25
N GLU A 183 16.47 -10.78 4.84
CA GLU A 183 17.04 -10.04 3.72
C GLU A 183 16.58 -10.52 2.33
N GLU A 184 16.04 -11.74 2.20
CA GLU A 184 15.62 -12.28 0.90
C GLU A 184 14.47 -11.48 0.25
N VAL A 185 13.69 -10.77 1.07
CA VAL A 185 12.52 -10.00 0.61
C VAL A 185 12.78 -8.49 0.60
N ASN A 186 12.21 -7.84 -0.41
CA ASN A 186 12.25 -6.40 -0.60
C ASN A 186 11.04 -5.69 0.04
N CYS A 187 10.97 -4.38 -0.14
CA CYS A 187 9.77 -3.58 0.09
C CYS A 187 8.59 -4.15 -0.70
N CYS A 188 7.37 -4.02 -0.16
CA CYS A 188 6.16 -4.40 -0.89
C CYS A 188 5.95 -3.59 -2.18
N GLY A 189 6.60 -2.42 -2.30
CA GLY A 189 6.55 -1.58 -3.49
C GLY A 189 5.34 -0.64 -3.57
N GLU A 190 4.48 -0.60 -2.55
CA GLU A 190 3.27 0.24 -2.57
C GLU A 190 3.59 1.70 -2.90
N SER A 191 4.57 2.30 -2.22
CA SER A 191 4.91 3.71 -2.39
C SER A 191 5.38 4.04 -3.81
N VAL A 192 6.26 3.22 -4.38
CA VAL A 192 6.76 3.41 -5.76
C VAL A 192 5.64 3.23 -6.79
N ARG A 193 4.75 2.25 -6.59
CA ARG A 193 3.57 2.09 -7.45
C ARG A 193 2.64 3.31 -7.38
N LYS A 194 2.42 3.88 -6.19
CA LYS A 194 1.53 5.06 -6.03
C LYS A 194 2.12 6.36 -6.57
N ILE A 195 3.43 6.50 -6.65
CA ILE A 195 4.06 7.63 -7.34
C ILE A 195 4.23 7.41 -8.84
N GLY A 196 3.94 6.21 -9.35
CA GLY A 196 3.98 5.91 -10.79
C GLY A 196 5.26 5.21 -11.29
N GLU A 197 6.21 4.93 -10.40
CA GLU A 197 7.48 4.22 -10.71
C GLU A 197 7.23 2.72 -10.94
N GLU A 198 6.59 2.40 -12.07
CA GLU A 198 6.06 1.07 -12.38
C GLU A 198 7.17 0.03 -12.58
N GLU A 199 8.28 0.38 -13.22
CA GLU A 199 9.38 -0.57 -13.46
C GLU A 199 10.10 -0.94 -12.16
N VAL A 200 10.29 0.02 -11.25
CA VAL A 200 10.82 -0.25 -9.91
C VAL A 200 9.85 -1.15 -9.15
N TYR A 201 8.55 -0.87 -9.20
CA TYR A 201 7.53 -1.73 -8.58
C TYR A 201 7.59 -3.17 -9.11
N LYS A 202 7.62 -3.35 -10.43
CA LYS A 202 7.73 -4.68 -11.08
C LYS A 202 8.97 -5.45 -10.61
N GLY A 203 10.11 -4.77 -10.50
CA GLY A 203 11.36 -5.36 -10.00
C GLY A 203 11.21 -5.90 -8.57
N LEU A 204 10.63 -5.11 -7.67
CA LEU A 204 10.39 -5.51 -6.28
C LEU A 204 9.45 -6.71 -6.17
N VAL A 205 8.35 -6.67 -6.92
CA VAL A 205 7.34 -7.75 -6.93
C VAL A 205 8.00 -9.04 -7.40
N LYS A 206 8.68 -9.03 -8.55
CA LYS A 206 9.38 -10.21 -9.08
C LYS A 206 10.39 -10.78 -8.08
N GLY A 207 11.17 -9.92 -7.41
CA GLY A 207 12.11 -10.36 -6.37
C GLY A 207 11.40 -11.01 -5.18
N ASN A 208 10.31 -10.43 -4.70
CA ASN A 208 9.52 -10.99 -3.60
C ASN A 208 8.86 -12.32 -4.00
N LEU A 209 8.28 -12.40 -5.20
CA LEU A 209 7.67 -13.64 -5.71
C LEU A 209 8.71 -14.75 -5.86
N LYS A 210 9.90 -14.43 -6.37
CA LYS A 210 11.00 -15.40 -6.42
C LYS A 210 11.33 -15.93 -5.02
N ALA A 211 11.51 -15.05 -4.03
CA ALA A 211 11.78 -15.47 -2.66
C ALA A 211 10.65 -16.33 -2.07
N PHE A 212 9.38 -16.02 -2.39
CA PHE A 212 8.24 -16.81 -1.93
C PHE A 212 8.18 -18.19 -2.58
N VAL A 213 8.48 -18.28 -3.87
CA VAL A 213 8.51 -19.56 -4.61
C VAL A 213 9.68 -20.42 -4.13
N ASP A 214 10.88 -19.85 -4.04
CA ASP A 214 12.09 -20.57 -3.62
C ASP A 214 11.95 -21.14 -2.19
N ALA A 215 11.23 -20.43 -1.31
CA ALA A 215 10.98 -20.86 0.07
C ALA A 215 9.67 -21.68 0.24
N GLU A 216 8.93 -21.97 -0.84
CA GLU A 216 7.65 -22.70 -0.80
C GLU A 216 6.59 -22.07 0.12
N VAL A 217 6.51 -20.74 0.14
CA VAL A 217 5.59 -19.99 0.99
C VAL A 217 4.14 -20.29 0.58
N LYS A 218 3.33 -20.75 1.54
CA LYS A 218 1.92 -21.09 1.32
C LYS A 218 0.96 -19.97 1.71
N ARG A 219 1.31 -19.15 2.70
CA ARG A 219 0.48 -18.06 3.23
C ARG A 219 1.36 -16.94 3.77
N VAL A 220 0.92 -15.69 3.62
CA VAL A 220 1.65 -14.52 4.10
C VAL A 220 0.81 -13.76 5.11
N ILE A 221 1.40 -13.37 6.24
CA ILE A 221 0.81 -12.45 7.23
C ILE A 221 1.53 -11.11 7.11
N VAL A 222 0.77 -10.02 7.06
CA VAL A 222 1.30 -8.65 6.99
C VAL A 222 0.73 -7.78 8.10
N SER A 223 1.58 -6.92 8.68
CA SER A 223 1.17 -5.96 9.71
C SER A 223 0.75 -4.60 9.14
N SER A 224 1.22 -4.24 7.95
CA SER A 224 0.94 -2.93 7.34
C SER A 224 -0.29 -3.01 6.43
N PRO A 225 -1.29 -2.12 6.60
CA PRO A 225 -2.42 -1.98 5.68
C PRO A 225 -2.00 -1.76 4.21
N HIS A 226 -0.91 -1.05 3.97
CA HIS A 226 -0.40 -0.82 2.62
C HIS A 226 0.20 -2.10 2.03
N CYS A 227 1.00 -2.83 2.81
CA CYS A 227 1.52 -4.13 2.36
C CYS A 227 0.37 -5.11 2.09
N TYR A 228 -0.65 -5.12 2.94
CA TYR A 228 -1.85 -5.93 2.77
C TYR A 228 -2.56 -5.63 1.47
N TYR A 229 -2.92 -4.37 1.23
CA TYR A 229 -3.60 -4.00 -0.01
C TYR A 229 -2.75 -4.34 -1.24
N THR A 230 -1.45 -4.00 -1.23
CA THR A 230 -0.58 -4.21 -2.38
C THR A 230 -0.32 -5.70 -2.64
N MET A 231 -0.06 -6.51 -1.62
CA MET A 231 0.14 -7.94 -1.84
C MET A 231 -1.18 -8.66 -2.17
N LYS A 232 -2.30 -8.27 -1.57
CA LYS A 232 -3.59 -8.95 -1.80
C LYS A 232 -4.22 -8.59 -3.15
N ASN A 233 -4.16 -7.34 -3.59
CA ASN A 233 -4.91 -6.86 -4.75
C ASN A 233 -4.04 -6.57 -5.98
N GLU A 234 -2.74 -6.36 -5.76
CA GLU A 234 -1.85 -5.76 -6.77
C GLU A 234 -0.69 -6.69 -7.18
N TYR A 235 -0.31 -7.66 -6.34
CA TYR A 235 0.62 -8.75 -6.69
C TYR A 235 -0.03 -9.88 -7.51
N PRO A 236 -1.35 -10.16 -7.43
CA PRO A 236 -1.98 -11.17 -8.30
C PRO A 236 -1.79 -10.89 -9.79
N ASP A 237 -1.71 -9.62 -10.20
CA ASP A 237 -1.36 -9.20 -11.58
C ASP A 237 -0.01 -9.78 -12.04
N PHE A 238 0.85 -10.21 -11.11
CA PHE A 238 2.20 -10.74 -11.33
C PHE A 238 2.34 -12.22 -10.96
N GLY A 239 1.25 -12.90 -10.60
CA GLY A 239 1.26 -14.33 -10.31
C GLY A 239 1.29 -14.73 -8.83
N LEU A 240 1.05 -13.80 -7.89
CA LEU A 240 0.81 -14.20 -6.49
C LEU A 240 -0.60 -14.79 -6.34
N HIS A 241 -0.68 -16.08 -6.05
CA HIS A 241 -1.95 -16.78 -5.84
C HIS A 241 -2.10 -17.40 -4.45
N ILE A 242 -1.17 -17.11 -3.54
CA ILE A 242 -1.23 -17.56 -2.15
C ILE A 242 -2.02 -16.58 -1.28
N PRO A 243 -2.70 -17.05 -0.22
CA PRO A 243 -3.42 -16.18 0.71
C PRO A 243 -2.50 -15.16 1.39
N VAL A 244 -2.92 -13.90 1.35
CA VAL A 244 -2.33 -12.79 2.10
C VAL A 244 -3.33 -12.36 3.17
N LEU A 245 -2.91 -12.40 4.43
CA LEU A 245 -3.72 -12.11 5.61
C LEU A 245 -3.20 -10.88 6.31
N SER A 246 -4.09 -9.97 6.70
CA SER A 246 -3.78 -8.93 7.66
C SER A 246 -3.60 -9.53 9.03
N ILE A 247 -2.67 -8.99 9.83
CA ILE A 247 -2.56 -9.35 11.26
C ILE A 247 -3.91 -9.21 11.98
N VAL A 248 -4.74 -8.24 11.60
CA VAL A 248 -6.08 -8.06 12.20
C VAL A 248 -6.96 -9.28 11.94
N GLU A 249 -6.98 -9.82 10.71
CA GLU A 249 -7.75 -11.02 10.38
C GLU A 249 -7.26 -12.22 11.20
N VAL A 250 -5.93 -12.38 11.31
CA VAL A 250 -5.32 -13.47 12.09
C VAL A 250 -5.72 -13.40 13.56
N LEU A 251 -5.62 -12.21 14.18
CA LEU A 251 -5.98 -12.02 15.58
C LEU A 251 -7.47 -12.18 15.82
N TYR A 252 -8.30 -11.70 14.90
CA TYR A 252 -9.75 -11.82 15.00
C TYR A 252 -10.19 -13.29 14.93
N GLN A 253 -9.61 -14.07 14.04
CA GLN A 253 -9.86 -15.52 14.00
C GLN A 253 -9.36 -16.22 15.26
N ALA A 254 -8.16 -15.87 15.75
CA ALA A 254 -7.64 -16.41 17.00
C ALA A 254 -8.54 -16.07 18.21
N LEU A 255 -9.15 -14.89 18.23
CA LEU A 255 -10.13 -14.49 19.25
C LEU A 255 -11.39 -15.36 19.16
N LYS A 256 -11.96 -15.53 17.97
CA LYS A 256 -13.14 -16.37 17.72
C LYS A 256 -12.92 -17.84 18.10
N GLU A 257 -11.73 -18.35 17.83
CA GLU A 257 -11.33 -19.72 18.18
C GLU A 257 -10.94 -19.87 19.66
N GLY A 258 -10.89 -18.76 20.41
CA GLY A 258 -10.49 -18.76 21.82
C GLY A 258 -9.00 -19.03 22.04
N ARG A 259 -8.15 -18.93 21.01
CA ARG A 259 -6.68 -18.96 21.12
C ARG A 259 -6.12 -17.64 21.63
N LEU A 260 -6.76 -16.52 21.30
CA LEU A 260 -6.49 -15.21 21.87
C LEU A 260 -7.52 -14.92 22.98
N ARG A 261 -7.05 -14.74 24.23
CA ARG A 261 -7.91 -14.42 25.37
C ARG A 261 -7.32 -13.26 26.17
N PRO A 262 -7.79 -12.02 25.97
CA PRO A 262 -7.39 -10.89 26.79
C PRO A 262 -7.75 -11.16 28.27
N LYS A 263 -6.74 -11.36 29.13
CA LYS A 263 -6.96 -11.73 30.55
C LYS A 263 -7.17 -10.52 31.46
N ASN A 264 -6.52 -9.41 31.13
CA ASN A 264 -6.50 -8.22 31.98
C ASN A 264 -7.39 -7.15 31.35
N PRO A 265 -8.30 -6.54 32.13
CA PRO A 265 -9.05 -5.40 31.64
C PRO A 265 -8.08 -4.27 31.31
N TYR A 266 -8.34 -3.56 30.22
CA TYR A 266 -7.66 -2.32 29.88
C TYR A 266 -8.64 -1.16 30.10
N PRO A 267 -8.77 -0.62 31.35
CA PRO A 267 -9.81 0.33 31.71
C PRO A 267 -9.48 1.75 31.22
N ARG A 268 -9.18 1.87 29.92
CA ARG A 268 -8.93 3.14 29.24
C ARG A 268 -9.81 3.21 28.01
N LYS A 269 -10.30 4.41 27.74
CA LYS A 269 -10.99 4.69 26.49
C LYS A 269 -9.97 4.69 25.35
N VAL A 270 -10.18 3.81 24.37
CA VAL A 270 -9.36 3.71 23.15
C VAL A 270 -10.13 4.36 22.00
N ILE A 271 -9.43 5.17 21.20
CA ILE A 271 -9.95 5.67 19.92
C ILE A 271 -9.21 4.92 18.83
N TYR A 272 -9.95 4.11 18.07
CA TYR A 272 -9.40 3.40 16.92
C TYR A 272 -9.42 4.30 15.68
N HIS A 273 -8.29 4.40 14.98
CA HIS A 273 -8.20 5.07 13.69
C HIS A 273 -8.32 4.04 12.57
N ASP A 274 -9.35 4.14 11.73
CA ASP A 274 -9.52 3.29 10.55
C ASP A 274 -8.50 3.65 9.46
N PRO A 275 -7.45 2.83 9.24
CA PRO A 275 -6.47 3.11 8.20
C PRO A 275 -7.15 2.99 6.83
N CYS A 276 -6.89 3.94 5.94
CA CYS A 276 -7.58 4.00 4.65
C CYS A 276 -7.40 2.72 3.81
N TYR A 277 -6.20 2.14 3.79
CA TYR A 277 -5.94 0.89 3.06
C TYR A 277 -6.53 -0.35 3.72
N LEU A 278 -6.73 -0.34 5.04
CA LEU A 278 -7.36 -1.45 5.75
C LEU A 278 -8.89 -1.39 5.60
N GLY A 279 -9.48 -0.24 5.95
CA GLY A 279 -10.93 -0.05 5.89
C GLY A 279 -11.44 0.29 4.48
N ARG A 280 -11.12 1.47 3.94
CA ARG A 280 -11.75 1.95 2.69
C ARG A 280 -11.39 1.10 1.48
N HIS A 281 -10.15 0.62 1.40
CA HIS A 281 -9.70 -0.19 0.28
C HIS A 281 -9.92 -1.70 0.47
N SER A 282 -9.85 -2.21 1.70
CA SER A 282 -9.88 -3.66 1.93
C SER A 282 -11.09 -4.15 2.74
N GLY A 283 -11.97 -3.25 3.20
CA GLY A 283 -13.24 -3.59 3.84
C GLY A 283 -13.16 -3.97 5.32
N LEU A 284 -11.97 -3.99 5.91
CA LEU A 284 -11.77 -4.42 7.31
C LEU A 284 -12.07 -3.26 8.27
N TYR A 285 -13.28 -3.24 8.80
CA TYR A 285 -13.77 -2.23 9.75
C TYR A 285 -14.18 -2.84 11.09
N ASP A 286 -14.90 -3.96 11.08
CA ASP A 286 -15.47 -4.50 12.31
C ASP A 286 -14.45 -5.35 13.08
N GLU A 287 -13.60 -6.10 12.36
CA GLU A 287 -12.60 -6.99 12.95
C GLU A 287 -11.64 -6.29 13.92
N PRO A 288 -11.07 -5.11 13.61
CA PRO A 288 -10.25 -4.39 14.58
C PRO A 288 -10.97 -3.93 15.85
N ARG A 289 -12.31 -3.80 15.84
CA ARG A 289 -13.11 -3.32 16.97
C ARG A 289 -13.50 -4.42 17.94
N GLU A 290 -13.49 -5.66 17.46
CA GLU A 290 -13.76 -6.86 18.25
C GLU A 290 -12.52 -7.32 19.05
N LEU A 291 -11.32 -6.84 18.70
CA LEU A 291 -10.05 -7.10 19.39
C LEU A 291 -9.86 -6.24 20.64
#